data_AF-A0A7S1IWY9-F1
#
_entry.id   AF-A0A7S1IWY9-F1
#
_cell.length_a   1.000
_cell.length_b   1.000
_cell.length_c   1.000
_cell.angle_alpha   90.00
_cell.angle_beta   90.00
_cell.angle_gamma   90.00
#
_symmetry.space_group_name_H-M   'P 1'
#
loop_
_entity.id
_entity.type
_entity.pdbx_description
1 polymer ?
#
loop_
_entity_poly.entity_id
_entity_poly.type
_entity_poly.pdbx_seq_one_letter_code
_entity_poly.pdbx_strand_id
1 'polypeptide(L)'
;GQLLALGDFPPAIKPFVFSWPAGQIVTYHKSKRASEDHRTIEAWKRLLQLLILAGFRRLHILTHSMGARCFAACFDAMQHVFVPTDAPLGTTAGETGRMRLMSVTMLHPELPVPQFVELHPRIHAVCALITIYGNSKDSALMWAQVFNDPVGTIRRTERA
;
A
#
# COMPACT_ATOMS: atom_id res chain seq x y z
N GLY A 1 -10.15 6.40 6.36
CA GLY A 1 -11.62 6.48 6.27
C GLY A 1 -12.11 7.69 5.49
N GLN A 2 -11.57 8.89 5.75
CA GLN A 2 -12.08 10.15 5.18
C GLN A 2 -12.11 10.21 3.64
N LEU A 3 -11.13 9.62 2.94
CA LEU A 3 -11.12 9.55 1.47
C LEU A 3 -12.26 8.71 0.87
N LEU A 4 -12.71 7.66 1.56
CA LEU A 4 -13.81 6.81 1.10
C LEU A 4 -15.18 7.42 1.42
N ALA A 5 -15.25 8.24 2.47
CA ALA A 5 -16.49 8.90 2.90
C ALA A 5 -16.98 10.01 1.94
N LEU A 6 -16.12 10.44 1.01
CA LEU A 6 -16.43 11.50 0.03
C LEU A 6 -16.74 10.96 -1.37
N GLY A 7 -16.66 9.64 -1.58
CA GLY A 7 -16.85 9.03 -2.90
C GLY A 7 -18.28 8.53 -3.10
N ASP A 8 -18.98 9.08 -4.09
CA ASP A 8 -20.22 8.49 -4.63
C ASP A 8 -19.86 7.40 -5.65
N PHE A 9 -19.49 6.23 -5.13
CA PHE A 9 -19.03 5.13 -5.96
C PHE A 9 -20.21 4.39 -6.62
N PRO A 10 -20.10 4.00 -7.90
CA PRO A 10 -21.08 3.13 -8.53
C PRO A 10 -21.34 1.86 -7.70
N PRO A 11 -22.55 1.28 -7.72
CA PRO A 11 -22.90 0.13 -6.87
C PRO A 11 -21.98 -1.10 -7.01
N ALA A 12 -21.28 -1.22 -8.15
CA ALA A 12 -20.32 -2.27 -8.43
C ALA A 12 -18.99 -2.14 -7.65
N ILE A 13 -18.69 -0.95 -7.10
CA ILE A 13 -17.50 -0.69 -6.31
C ILE A 13 -17.89 -0.75 -4.83
N LYS A 14 -17.23 -1.63 -4.08
CA LYS A 14 -17.45 -1.78 -2.64
C LYS A 14 -16.24 -1.25 -1.88
N PRO A 15 -16.35 -0.11 -1.18
CA PRO A 15 -15.25 0.46 -0.43
C PRO A 15 -14.96 -0.36 0.83
N PHE A 16 -13.67 -0.65 1.08
CA PHE A 16 -13.20 -1.26 2.32
C PHE A 16 -12.09 -0.42 2.94
N VAL A 17 -12.07 -0.33 4.26
CA VAL A 17 -10.96 0.27 5.02
C VAL A 17 -10.26 -0.84 5.79
N PHE A 18 -9.01 -1.13 5.40
CA PHE A 18 -8.14 -2.00 6.19
C PHE A 18 -7.45 -1.18 7.27
N SER A 19 -7.96 -1.29 8.49
CA SER A 19 -7.37 -0.63 9.67
C SER A 19 -6.33 -1.56 10.30
N TRP A 20 -5.14 -1.03 10.50
CA TRP A 20 -4.05 -1.66 11.25
C TRP A 20 -3.65 -0.71 12.40
N PRO A 21 -2.85 -1.14 13.40
CA PRO A 21 -2.47 -0.29 14.52
C PRO A 21 -1.44 0.79 14.10
N ALA A 22 -1.87 1.66 13.19
CA ALA A 22 -1.20 2.90 12.85
C ALA A 22 -1.34 3.83 14.06
N GLY A 23 -0.25 4.03 14.79
CA GLY A 23 -0.24 4.93 15.92
C GLY A 23 -0.35 6.40 15.49
N GLN A 24 -0.63 7.27 16.47
CA GLN A 24 -0.54 8.72 16.28
C GLN A 24 0.92 9.14 16.01
N ILE A 25 1.13 10.31 15.39
CA ILE A 25 2.42 10.88 14.94
C ILE A 25 3.56 10.70 15.97
N VAL A 26 3.26 10.78 17.27
CA VAL A 26 4.21 10.60 18.39
C VAL A 26 4.65 9.16 18.69
N THR A 27 4.15 8.16 17.96
CA THR A 27 4.48 6.73 18.12
C THR A 27 5.06 6.12 16.83
N TYR A 28 5.80 6.91 16.07
CA TYR A 28 6.40 6.54 14.79
C TYR A 28 7.12 5.17 14.82
N HIS A 29 8.00 4.93 15.79
CA HIS A 29 8.72 3.63 15.90
C HIS A 29 7.81 2.44 16.20
N LYS A 30 6.77 2.63 17.02
CA LYS A 30 5.78 1.57 17.30
C LYS A 30 4.92 1.31 16.06
N SER A 31 4.57 2.36 15.33
CA SER A 31 3.79 2.28 14.10
C SER A 31 4.59 1.64 12.95
N LYS A 32 5.91 1.87 12.88
CA LYS A 32 6.81 1.22 11.92
C LYS A 32 6.92 -0.29 12.19
N ARG A 33 7.01 -0.68 13.47
CA ARG A 33 6.99 -2.09 13.86
C ARG A 33 5.62 -2.73 13.59
N ALA A 34 4.54 -2.00 13.85
CA ALA A 34 3.17 -2.47 13.64
C ALA A 34 2.79 -2.65 12.16
N SER A 35 3.34 -1.82 11.25
CA SER A 35 3.10 -1.97 9.81
C SER A 35 3.68 -3.26 9.24
N GLU A 36 4.70 -3.80 9.89
CA GLU A 36 5.43 -5.01 9.48
C GLU A 36 5.11 -6.18 10.43
N ASP A 37 4.13 -6.03 11.34
CA ASP A 37 3.78 -7.03 12.34
C ASP A 37 3.05 -8.23 11.72
N HIS A 38 3.36 -9.41 12.22
CA HIS A 38 2.77 -10.66 11.73
C HIS A 38 1.23 -10.66 11.84
N ARG A 39 0.66 -10.04 12.88
CA ARG A 39 -0.80 -9.98 13.04
C ARG A 39 -1.45 -9.10 11.96
N THR A 40 -0.80 -8.02 11.56
CA THR A 40 -1.24 -7.15 10.47
C THR A 40 -1.23 -7.92 9.15
N ILE A 41 -0.15 -8.67 8.88
CA ILE A 41 -0.04 -9.50 7.69
C ILE A 41 -1.12 -10.59 7.68
N GLU A 42 -1.32 -11.33 8.78
CA GLU A 42 -2.36 -12.37 8.85
C GLU A 42 -3.79 -11.80 8.71
N ALA A 43 -4.06 -10.62 9.28
CA ALA A 43 -5.34 -9.93 9.08
C ALA A 43 -5.56 -9.55 7.60
N TRP A 44 -4.52 -9.07 6.92
CA TRP A 44 -4.56 -8.80 5.48
C TRP A 44 -4.81 -10.07 4.66
N LYS A 45 -4.11 -11.17 4.98
CA LYS A 45 -4.32 -12.47 4.33
C LYS A 45 -5.77 -12.91 4.45
N ARG A 46 -6.32 -12.84 5.67
CA ARG A 46 -7.69 -13.22 5.96
C ARG A 46 -8.69 -12.35 5.20
N LEU A 47 -8.45 -11.05 5.12
CA LEU A 47 -9.28 -10.14 4.32
C LEU A 47 -9.34 -10.57 2.85
N LEU A 48 -8.18 -10.78 2.21
CA LEU A 48 -8.14 -11.17 0.79
C LEU A 48 -8.84 -12.52 0.54
N GLN A 49 -8.63 -13.51 1.42
CA GLN A 49 -9.33 -14.79 1.33
C GLN A 49 -10.85 -14.63 1.43
N LEU A 50 -11.33 -13.81 2.37
CA LEU A 50 -12.76 -13.54 2.52
C LEU A 50 -13.34 -12.81 1.31
N LEU A 51 -12.59 -11.87 0.71
CA LEU A 51 -13.01 -11.19 -0.51
C LEU A 51 -13.12 -12.18 -1.69
N ILE A 52 -12.15 -13.09 -1.84
CA ILE A 52 -12.20 -14.15 -2.86
C ILE A 52 -13.43 -15.04 -2.67
N LEU A 53 -13.65 -15.52 -1.44
CA LEU A 53 -14.80 -16.38 -1.10
C LEU A 53 -16.13 -15.67 -1.29
N ALA A 54 -16.20 -14.37 -1.03
CA ALA A 54 -17.38 -13.54 -1.28
C ALA A 54 -17.59 -13.22 -2.78
N GLY A 55 -16.72 -13.71 -3.67
CA GLY A 55 -16.85 -13.55 -5.12
C GLY A 55 -16.23 -12.28 -5.69
N PHE A 56 -15.47 -11.51 -4.90
CA PHE A 56 -14.70 -10.40 -5.45
C PHE A 56 -13.54 -10.91 -6.30
N ARG A 57 -13.37 -10.33 -7.49
CA ARG A 57 -12.34 -10.76 -8.47
C ARG A 57 -11.41 -9.66 -8.91
N ARG A 58 -11.78 -8.40 -8.65
CA ARG A 58 -11.02 -7.21 -9.01
C ARG A 58 -10.76 -6.40 -7.75
N LEU A 59 -9.51 -6.07 -7.52
CA LEU A 59 -9.08 -5.29 -6.36
C LEU A 59 -8.37 -4.02 -6.82
N HIS A 60 -8.73 -2.90 -6.22
CA HIS A 60 -8.00 -1.65 -6.31
C HIS A 60 -7.45 -1.33 -4.92
N ILE A 61 -6.17 -0.98 -4.82
CA ILE A 61 -5.52 -0.64 -3.55
C ILE A 61 -5.19 0.84 -3.54
N LEU A 62 -5.61 1.52 -2.48
CA LEU A 62 -5.22 2.88 -2.18
C LEU A 62 -4.50 2.88 -0.84
N THR A 63 -3.28 3.38 -0.81
CA THR A 63 -2.47 3.46 0.40
C THR A 63 -1.91 4.87 0.60
N HIS A 64 -1.72 5.27 1.86
CA HIS A 64 -1.28 6.61 2.21
C HIS A 64 -0.18 6.58 3.28
N SER A 65 0.87 7.40 3.14
CA SER A 65 1.93 7.55 4.13
C SER A 65 2.53 6.20 4.56
N MET A 66 2.64 5.92 5.86
CA MET A 66 3.11 4.65 6.42
C MET A 66 2.28 3.43 6.01
N GLY A 67 1.06 3.63 5.49
CA GLY A 67 0.30 2.56 4.86
C GLY A 67 1.04 1.93 3.69
N ALA A 68 1.98 2.64 3.03
CA ALA A 68 2.79 2.09 1.96
C ALA A 68 3.75 0.99 2.47
N ARG A 69 4.32 1.15 3.68
CA ARG A 69 5.11 0.10 4.35
C ARG A 69 4.26 -1.10 4.70
N CYS A 70 3.09 -0.84 5.28
CA CYS A 70 2.14 -1.89 5.62
C CYS A 70 1.75 -2.68 4.38
N PHE A 71 1.45 -1.98 3.29
CA PHE A 71 1.15 -2.60 2.01
C PHE A 71 2.34 -3.42 1.48
N ALA A 72 3.56 -2.90 1.52
CA ALA A 72 4.76 -3.63 1.08
C ALA A 72 4.93 -4.96 1.83
N ALA A 73 4.84 -4.93 3.17
CA ALA A 73 4.95 -6.13 4.00
C ALA A 73 3.81 -7.14 3.73
N CYS A 74 2.58 -6.64 3.57
CA CYS A 74 1.41 -7.46 3.29
C CYS A 74 1.41 -8.05 1.87
N PHE A 75 1.92 -7.30 0.90
CA PHE A 75 1.99 -7.70 -0.50
C PHE A 75 2.94 -8.88 -0.67
N ASP A 76 4.12 -8.84 -0.04
CA ASP A 76 5.11 -9.91 -0.12
C ASP A 76 4.55 -11.26 0.32
N ALA A 77 3.68 -11.26 1.34
CA ALA A 77 3.05 -12.45 1.86
C ALA A 77 1.91 -13.00 0.97
N MET A 78 1.30 -12.17 0.11
CA MET A 78 0.08 -12.50 -0.63
C MET A 78 0.14 -12.29 -2.14
N GLN A 79 1.28 -11.91 -2.72
CA GLN A 79 1.42 -11.71 -4.16
C GLN A 79 0.92 -12.90 -5.02
N HIS A 80 1.04 -14.13 -4.50
CA HIS A 80 0.64 -15.37 -5.17
C HIS A 80 -0.88 -15.52 -5.38
N VAL A 81 -1.71 -14.75 -4.65
CA VAL A 81 -3.17 -14.76 -4.82
C VAL A 81 -3.61 -13.89 -5.99
N PHE A 82 -2.69 -13.12 -6.58
CA PHE A 82 -3.00 -12.29 -7.73
C PHE A 82 -2.72 -13.03 -9.04
N VAL A 83 -3.56 -12.76 -10.02
CA VAL A 83 -3.35 -13.19 -11.40
C VAL A 83 -2.21 -12.33 -11.99
N PRO A 84 -1.24 -12.93 -12.70
CA PRO A 84 -0.21 -12.18 -13.43
C PRO A 84 -0.80 -11.14 -14.40
N THR A 85 -0.08 -10.03 -14.59
CA THR A 85 -0.52 -8.91 -15.43
C THR A 85 -0.73 -9.31 -16.90
N ASP A 86 0.07 -10.24 -17.41
CA ASP A 86 0.06 -10.74 -18.78
C ASP A 86 -1.03 -11.81 -19.02
N ALA A 87 -1.68 -12.30 -17.97
CA ALA A 87 -2.74 -13.28 -18.11
C ALA A 87 -3.97 -12.66 -18.82
N PRO A 88 -4.59 -13.38 -19.78
CA PRO A 88 -5.76 -12.90 -20.51
C PRO A 88 -6.86 -12.35 -19.61
N LEU A 89 -7.51 -11.26 -20.02
CA LEU A 89 -8.59 -10.64 -19.22
C LEU A 89 -9.71 -11.61 -18.84
N GLY A 90 -9.94 -12.63 -19.66
CA GLY A 90 -10.91 -13.71 -19.44
C GLY A 90 -10.43 -14.87 -18.56
N THR A 91 -9.18 -14.90 -18.10
CA THR A 91 -8.73 -15.90 -17.12
C THR A 91 -9.57 -15.72 -15.87
N THR A 92 -10.51 -16.64 -15.65
CA THR A 92 -11.49 -16.57 -14.57
C THR A 92 -10.73 -16.75 -13.27
N ALA A 93 -10.46 -15.62 -12.63
CA ALA A 93 -10.08 -15.51 -11.23
C ALA A 93 -10.94 -16.44 -10.30
N GLY A 94 -12.13 -16.85 -10.76
CA GLY A 94 -13.01 -17.79 -10.08
C GLY A 94 -12.71 -19.25 -10.12
N GLU A 95 -12.09 -19.76 -11.18
CA GLU A 95 -11.70 -21.17 -11.24
C GLU A 95 -10.38 -21.39 -10.50
N THR A 96 -9.56 -20.35 -10.42
CA THR A 96 -8.22 -20.38 -9.81
C THR A 96 -8.20 -19.98 -8.33
N GLY A 97 -9.30 -19.44 -7.79
CA GLY A 97 -9.33 -18.88 -6.43
C GLY A 97 -8.42 -17.66 -6.24
N ARG A 98 -8.13 -16.92 -7.33
CA ARG A 98 -7.24 -15.75 -7.34
C ARG A 98 -8.02 -14.46 -7.59
N MET A 99 -7.35 -13.31 -7.51
CA MET A 99 -7.92 -12.00 -7.85
C MET A 99 -7.04 -11.27 -8.87
N ARG A 100 -7.61 -10.36 -9.65
CA ARG A 100 -6.83 -9.42 -10.45
C ARG A 100 -6.63 -8.12 -9.68
N LEU A 101 -5.38 -7.73 -9.48
CA LEU A 101 -5.02 -6.44 -8.91
C LEU A 101 -5.05 -5.40 -10.04
N MET A 102 -6.08 -4.55 -10.02
CA MET A 102 -6.38 -3.63 -11.12
C MET A 102 -5.55 -2.36 -11.04
N SER A 103 -5.35 -1.83 -9.83
CA SER A 103 -4.49 -0.67 -9.60
C SER A 103 -3.93 -0.63 -8.18
N VAL A 104 -2.76 -0.03 -8.04
CA VAL A 104 -2.17 0.36 -6.76
C VAL A 104 -1.86 1.85 -6.81
N THR A 105 -2.52 2.63 -5.97
CA THR A 105 -2.30 4.07 -5.85
C THR A 105 -1.68 4.38 -4.49
N MET A 106 -0.48 4.96 -4.51
CA MET A 106 0.30 5.34 -3.34
C MET A 106 0.27 6.85 -3.18
N LEU A 107 -0.39 7.33 -2.12
CA LEU A 107 -0.50 8.75 -1.78
C LEU A 107 0.55 9.09 -0.72
N HIS A 108 1.53 9.93 -1.05
CA HIS A 108 2.63 10.33 -0.17
C HIS A 108 3.29 9.15 0.55
N PRO A 109 3.72 8.09 -0.17
CA PRO A 109 4.21 6.87 0.47
C PRO A 109 5.43 7.15 1.34
N GLU A 110 5.40 6.69 2.59
CA GLU A 110 6.61 6.62 3.42
C GLU A 110 7.20 5.22 3.21
N LEU A 111 8.08 5.08 2.23
CA LEU A 111 8.81 3.84 1.95
C LEU A 111 10.22 4.21 1.47
N PRO A 112 11.30 3.63 2.04
CA PRO A 112 12.66 3.86 1.57
C PRO A 112 12.81 3.52 0.09
N VAL A 113 13.49 4.39 -0.66
CA VAL A 113 13.70 4.21 -2.12
C VAL A 113 14.27 2.82 -2.47
N PRO A 114 15.28 2.28 -1.77
CA PRO A 114 15.78 0.93 -2.09
C PRO A 114 14.71 -0.15 -1.96
N GLN A 115 13.90 -0.10 -0.90
CA GLN A 115 12.80 -1.05 -0.70
C GLN A 115 11.74 -0.90 -1.78
N PHE A 116 11.45 0.33 -2.22
CA PHE A 116 10.52 0.56 -3.32
C PHE A 116 11.06 0.00 -4.64
N VAL A 117 12.34 0.19 -4.96
CA VAL A 117 12.97 -0.33 -6.19
C VAL A 117 12.90 -1.85 -6.25
N GLU A 118 13.05 -2.54 -5.12
CA GLU A 118 12.90 -4.00 -5.03
C GLU A 118 11.43 -4.47 -5.11
N LEU A 119 10.52 -3.69 -4.54
CA LEU A 119 9.09 -4.01 -4.52
C LEU A 119 8.41 -3.75 -5.87
N HIS A 120 8.77 -2.68 -6.56
CA HIS A 120 8.08 -2.18 -7.75
C HIS A 120 7.94 -3.23 -8.87
N PRO A 121 8.99 -3.98 -9.27
CA PRO A 121 8.86 -5.02 -10.28
C PRO A 121 7.88 -6.13 -9.89
N ARG A 122 7.81 -6.46 -8.59
CA ARG A 122 6.91 -7.50 -8.06
C ARG A 122 5.46 -7.05 -8.09
N ILE A 123 5.18 -5.79 -7.78
CA ILE A 123 3.84 -5.21 -7.96
C ILE A 123 3.48 -5.19 -9.44
N HIS A 124 4.38 -4.75 -10.30
CA HIS A 124 4.14 -4.66 -11.75
C HIS A 124 3.86 -6.03 -12.40
N ALA A 125 4.42 -7.11 -11.86
CA ALA A 125 4.16 -8.48 -12.31
C ALA A 125 2.70 -8.91 -12.17
N VAL A 126 1.93 -8.28 -11.27
CA VAL A 126 0.52 -8.63 -10.99
C VAL A 126 -0.45 -7.45 -11.10
N CYS A 127 0.05 -6.24 -11.33
CA CYS A 127 -0.73 -5.01 -11.44
C CYS A 127 -0.21 -4.12 -12.58
N ALA A 128 -1.04 -3.88 -13.59
CA ALA A 128 -0.68 -3.05 -14.74
C ALA A 128 -0.63 -1.54 -14.44
N LEU A 129 -1.39 -1.07 -13.44
CA LEU A 129 -1.54 0.35 -13.15
C LEU A 129 -1.03 0.69 -11.75
N ILE A 130 0.14 1.33 -11.68
CA ILE A 130 0.72 1.84 -10.44
C ILE A 130 0.76 3.36 -10.53
N THR A 131 0.19 4.04 -9.54
CA THR A 131 0.20 5.51 -9.46
C THR A 131 0.85 5.94 -8.16
N ILE A 132 1.82 6.85 -8.25
CA ILE A 132 2.47 7.45 -7.10
C ILE A 132 2.18 8.94 -7.13
N TYR A 133 1.50 9.41 -6.09
CA TYR A 133 1.23 10.83 -5.89
C TYR A 133 2.12 11.32 -4.76
N GLY A 134 3.10 12.17 -5.08
CA GLY A 134 3.99 12.79 -4.12
C GLY A 134 3.93 14.31 -4.20
N ASN A 135 3.72 14.97 -3.06
CA ASN A 135 3.84 16.41 -2.92
C ASN A 135 5.05 16.72 -2.02
N SER A 136 5.99 17.52 -2.52
CA SER A 136 7.17 17.98 -1.78
C SER A 136 6.83 18.91 -0.61
N LYS A 137 5.56 19.35 -0.50
CA LYS A 137 5.03 20.16 0.61
C LYS A 137 4.22 19.34 1.62
N ASP A 138 4.08 18.03 1.44
CA ASP A 138 3.33 17.20 2.39
C ASP A 138 4.17 16.92 3.65
N SER A 139 3.63 17.33 4.80
CA SER A 139 4.29 17.29 6.10
C SER A 139 4.69 15.88 6.53
N ALA A 140 4.08 14.83 5.97
CA ALA A 140 4.40 13.44 6.30
C ALA A 140 5.83 13.03 5.87
N LEU A 141 6.35 13.56 4.76
CA LEU A 141 7.74 13.32 4.32
C LEU A 141 8.74 14.14 5.16
N MET A 142 8.37 15.34 5.60
CA MET A 142 9.18 16.14 6.53
C MET A 142 9.36 15.45 7.88
N TRP A 143 8.31 14.83 8.43
CA TRP A 143 8.44 14.07 9.68
C TRP A 143 9.32 12.83 9.51
N ALA A 144 9.23 12.12 8.38
CA ALA A 144 10.11 10.99 8.10
C ALA A 144 11.59 11.39 7.99
N GLN A 145 11.90 12.57 7.43
CA GLN A 145 13.26 13.13 7.43
C GLN A 145 13.73 13.50 8.84
N VAL A 146 12.89 14.11 9.67
CA VAL A 146 13.23 14.47 11.05
C VAL A 146 13.45 13.24 11.95
N PHE A 147 12.74 12.12 11.72
CA PHE A 147 12.84 10.92 12.55
C PHE A 147 13.80 9.83 12.03
N ASN A 148 14.19 9.84 10.75
CA ASN A 148 15.19 8.90 10.21
C ASN A 148 16.62 9.46 10.20
N ASP A 149 16.82 10.73 10.56
CA ASP A 149 18.14 11.37 10.60
C ASP A 149 18.55 11.61 12.07
N PRO A 150 19.35 10.73 12.73
CA PRO A 150 19.66 10.87 14.15
C PRO A 150 20.65 12.01 14.45
N VAL A 151 21.21 12.70 13.45
CA VAL A 151 22.20 13.76 13.68
C VAL A 151 22.05 14.83 12.60
N GLY A 152 21.65 16.03 13.04
CA GLY A 152 21.56 17.20 12.19
C GLY A 152 22.86 17.44 11.41
N THR A 153 22.81 17.23 10.10
CA THR A 153 23.75 17.84 9.17
C THR A 153 22.96 18.74 8.25
N ILE A 154 22.56 19.89 8.78
CA ILE A 154 22.20 21.06 7.97
C ILE A 154 23.48 21.48 7.23
N ARG A 155 23.74 20.90 6.05
CA ARG A 155 24.58 21.57 5.05
C ARG A 155 23.72 22.61 4.36
N ARG A 156 23.71 23.78 5.00
CA ARG A 156 23.40 25.07 4.38
C ARG A 156 24.44 25.28 3.27
N THR A 157 24.13 24.88 2.04
CA THR A 157 24.84 25.44 0.88
C THR A 157 24.04 26.63 0.39
N GLU A 158 24.63 27.78 0.66
CA GLU A 158 24.19 29.11 0.30
C GLU A 158 23.95 29.23 -1.20
N ARG A 159 23.03 30.14 -1.54
CA ARG A 159 22.93 30.74 -2.85
C ARG A 159 24.28 31.33 -3.26
N ALA A 160 24.71 31.01 -4.47
CA ALA A 160 25.25 31.97 -5.43
C ALA A 160 24.73 31.55 -6.81
#